data_AF-A0A1A8NCN0-F1
#
_entry.id   AF-A0A1A8NCN0-F1
#
_cell.length_a   1.000
_cell.length_b   1.000
_cell.length_c   1.000
_cell.angle_alpha   90.00
_cell.angle_beta   90.00
_cell.angle_gamma   90.00
#
_symmetry.space_group_name_H-M   'P 1'
#
loop_
_entity.id
_entity.type
_entity.pdbx_description
1 polymer ?
#
loop_
_entity_poly.entity_id
_entity_poly.type
_entity_poly.pdbx_seq_one_letter_code
_entity_poly.pdbx_strand_id
1 'polypeptide(L)'
;APPPVTALKCKLWEKPGKNGCVCKMPVQCSPSLQLCSRVGSSHRLLGVCQLGALRCLGGTFMLTRDADCDWPEETFGSCRDCKPGTTCQESLRKCTCQSPSECPEDSAPLCVSSDGEELTMTECEVGARRCAGQNLSVIGIDACPQ
;
A
#
# COMPACT_ATOMS: atom_id res chain seq x y z
N ALA A 1 19.79 10.97 -31.78
CA ALA A 1 19.46 10.24 -30.54
C ALA A 1 17.95 9.99 -30.53
N PRO A 2 17.46 8.77 -30.27
CA PRO A 2 16.03 8.57 -30.06
C PRO A 2 15.61 9.32 -28.78
N PRO A 3 14.35 9.81 -28.70
CA PRO A 3 13.87 10.52 -27.52
C PRO A 3 13.93 9.59 -26.30
N PRO A 4 14.16 10.12 -25.09
CA PRO A 4 14.03 9.32 -23.88
C PRO A 4 12.62 8.77 -23.86
N VAL A 5 12.48 7.45 -23.92
CA VAL A 5 11.20 6.79 -23.65
C VAL A 5 10.82 7.20 -22.23
N THR A 6 9.90 8.15 -22.11
CA THR A 6 9.29 8.48 -20.83
C THR A 6 8.71 7.18 -20.32
N ALA A 7 9.36 6.57 -19.34
CA ALA A 7 8.90 5.30 -18.79
C ALA A 7 7.43 5.51 -18.40
N LEU A 8 6.53 4.75 -19.03
CA LEU A 8 5.10 4.80 -18.70
C LEU A 8 4.96 4.61 -17.20
N LYS A 9 4.54 5.67 -16.49
CA LYS A 9 4.26 5.61 -15.05
C LYS A 9 2.98 4.82 -14.85
N CYS A 10 3.14 3.50 -14.72
CA CYS A 10 2.05 2.59 -14.40
C CYS A 10 1.81 2.56 -12.89
N LYS A 11 0.59 2.21 -12.48
CA LYS A 11 0.27 2.07 -11.06
C LYS A 11 1.05 0.92 -10.43
N LEU A 12 1.10 0.88 -9.09
CA LEU A 12 1.81 -0.15 -8.32
C LEU A 12 1.43 -1.58 -8.73
N TRP A 13 0.16 -1.79 -9.05
CA TRP A 13 -0.43 -3.07 -9.48
C TRP A 13 -0.43 -3.30 -11.00
N GLU A 14 0.28 -2.47 -11.76
CA GLU A 14 0.41 -2.55 -13.20
C GLU A 14 1.87 -2.67 -13.63
N LYS A 15 2.10 -3.10 -14.87
CA LYS A 15 3.42 -3.15 -15.49
C LYS A 15 3.35 -2.62 -16.93
N PRO A 16 4.46 -2.09 -17.48
CA PRO A 16 4.51 -1.71 -18.87
C PRO A 16 4.25 -2.92 -19.80
N GLY A 17 3.23 -2.82 -20.63
CA GLY A 17 2.91 -3.75 -21.72
C GLY A 17 3.20 -3.13 -23.09
N LYS A 18 2.87 -3.85 -24.16
CA LYS A 18 3.16 -3.42 -25.54
C LYS A 18 2.49 -2.08 -25.91
N ASN A 19 1.29 -1.83 -25.40
CA ASN A 19 0.45 -0.68 -25.77
C ASN A 19 0.04 0.20 -24.57
N GLY A 20 0.74 0.11 -23.44
CA GLY A 20 0.39 0.82 -22.21
C GLY A 20 0.53 -0.04 -20.96
N CYS A 21 -0.03 0.42 -19.85
CA CYS A 21 0.00 -0.29 -18.57
C CYS A 21 -0.97 -1.48 -18.58
N VAL A 22 -0.49 -2.64 -18.14
CA VAL A 22 -1.29 -3.87 -18.03
C VAL A 22 -1.28 -4.36 -16.59
N CYS A 23 -2.40 -4.95 -16.15
CA CYS A 23 -2.55 -5.47 -14.79
C CYS A 23 -1.48 -6.53 -14.46
N LYS A 24 -0.88 -6.43 -13.28
CA LYS A 24 -0.09 -7.52 -12.70
C LYS A 24 -1.03 -8.62 -12.21
N MET A 25 -0.52 -9.84 -12.14
CA MET A 25 -1.16 -10.87 -11.31
C MET A 25 -0.81 -10.62 -9.84
N PRO A 26 -1.67 -10.96 -8.87
CA PRO A 26 -1.39 -10.74 -7.45
C PRO A 26 -0.05 -11.33 -6.96
N VAL A 27 0.40 -12.43 -7.56
CA VAL A 27 1.71 -13.06 -7.26
C VAL A 27 2.92 -12.28 -7.78
N GLN A 28 2.72 -11.35 -8.71
CA GLN A 28 3.77 -10.45 -9.25
C GLN A 28 3.89 -9.17 -8.43
N CYS A 29 3.10 -9.01 -7.38
CA CYS A 29 3.15 -7.82 -6.53
C CYS A 29 4.32 -7.86 -5.57
N SER A 30 5.06 -6.76 -5.53
CA SER A 30 6.01 -6.50 -4.46
C SER A 30 5.28 -6.29 -3.13
N PRO A 31 5.97 -6.50 -1.99
CA PRO A 31 5.45 -6.14 -0.67
C PRO A 31 4.95 -4.69 -0.67
N SER A 32 3.75 -4.51 -0.15
CA SER A 32 3.02 -3.23 -0.07
C SER A 32 2.27 -3.18 1.26
N LEU A 33 1.81 -1.98 1.64
CA LEU A 33 1.05 -1.71 2.85
C LEU A 33 -0.13 -2.69 2.91
N GLN A 34 -0.16 -3.46 3.98
CA GLN A 34 -1.23 -4.42 4.22
C GLN A 34 -2.48 -3.67 4.67
N LEU A 35 -3.63 -4.03 4.12
CA LEU A 35 -4.93 -3.50 4.48
C LEU A 35 -5.88 -4.65 4.81
N CYS A 36 -6.77 -4.42 5.77
CA CYS A 36 -7.87 -5.34 6.01
C CYS A 36 -8.93 -5.18 4.92
N SER A 37 -9.30 -6.29 4.29
CA SER A 37 -10.24 -6.30 3.19
C SER A 37 -11.16 -7.51 3.24
N ARG A 38 -12.38 -7.33 2.78
CA ARG A 38 -13.32 -8.41 2.52
C ARG A 38 -13.26 -8.78 1.04
N VAL A 39 -12.87 -10.03 0.76
CA VAL A 39 -12.91 -10.62 -0.58
C VAL A 39 -13.94 -11.75 -0.57
N GLY A 40 -15.07 -11.52 -1.23
CA GLY A 40 -16.25 -12.40 -1.12
C GLY A 40 -16.81 -12.41 0.31
N SER A 41 -16.84 -13.57 0.95
CA SER A 41 -17.39 -13.74 2.31
C SER A 41 -16.36 -13.69 3.42
N SER A 42 -15.06 -13.59 3.11
CA SER A 42 -13.98 -13.69 4.10
C SER A 42 -13.19 -12.39 4.20
N HIS A 43 -12.80 -12.03 5.42
CA HIS A 43 -11.82 -10.98 5.67
C HIS A 43 -10.41 -11.54 5.46
N ARG A 44 -9.55 -10.76 4.82
CA ARG A 44 -8.17 -11.09 4.48
C ARG A 44 -7.30 -9.85 4.54
N LEU A 45 -6.08 -10.03 5.03
CA LEU A 45 -5.01 -9.06 4.87
C LEU A 45 -4.39 -9.20 3.49
N LEU A 46 -4.44 -8.13 2.72
CA LEU A 46 -3.86 -8.06 1.39
C LEU A 46 -3.12 -6.74 1.22
N GLY A 47 -2.01 -6.77 0.48
CA GLY A 47 -1.26 -5.55 0.17
C GLY A 47 -2.00 -4.65 -0.83
N VAL A 48 -1.75 -3.35 -0.79
CA VAL A 48 -2.28 -2.36 -1.77
C VAL A 48 -2.06 -2.84 -3.21
N CYS A 49 -0.88 -3.39 -3.53
CA CYS A 49 -0.62 -3.92 -4.88
C CYS A 49 -1.55 -5.10 -5.21
N GLN A 50 -1.74 -6.04 -4.28
CA GLN A 50 -2.56 -7.23 -4.52
C GLN A 50 -4.03 -6.86 -4.70
N LEU A 51 -4.55 -5.94 -3.87
CA LEU A 51 -5.89 -5.40 -3.99
C LEU A 51 -6.10 -4.68 -5.31
N GLY A 52 -5.16 -3.81 -5.68
CA GLY A 52 -5.17 -3.12 -6.96
C GLY A 52 -5.13 -4.08 -8.15
N ALA A 53 -4.30 -5.12 -8.08
CA ALA A 53 -4.17 -6.14 -9.12
C ALA A 53 -5.47 -6.94 -9.26
N LEU A 54 -6.08 -7.33 -8.14
CA LEU A 54 -7.36 -8.03 -8.12
C LEU A 54 -8.47 -7.19 -8.80
N ARG A 55 -8.58 -5.90 -8.46
CA ARG A 55 -9.55 -4.99 -9.09
C ARG A 55 -9.25 -4.76 -10.57
N CYS A 56 -7.98 -4.57 -10.93
CA CYS A 56 -7.56 -4.36 -12.32
C CYS A 56 -7.93 -5.56 -13.21
N LEU A 57 -7.85 -6.78 -12.68
CA LEU A 57 -8.26 -8.01 -13.35
C LEU A 57 -9.78 -8.24 -13.36
N GLY A 58 -10.59 -7.29 -12.85
CA GLY A 58 -12.06 -7.38 -12.81
C GLY A 58 -12.63 -8.03 -11.53
N GLY A 59 -11.79 -8.30 -10.53
CA GLY A 59 -12.23 -8.75 -9.21
C GLY A 59 -12.81 -7.62 -8.36
N THR A 60 -13.46 -7.98 -7.26
CA THR A 60 -14.04 -7.02 -6.30
C THR A 60 -13.58 -7.32 -4.88
N PHE A 61 -13.47 -6.27 -4.07
CA PHE A 61 -13.17 -6.34 -2.65
C PHE A 61 -13.79 -5.12 -1.96
N MET A 62 -13.91 -5.17 -0.64
CA MET A 62 -14.24 -4.02 0.20
C MET A 62 -13.14 -3.81 1.22
N LEU A 63 -12.72 -2.57 1.43
CA LEU A 63 -11.86 -2.25 2.58
C LEU A 63 -12.70 -2.27 3.85
N THR A 64 -12.14 -2.84 4.91
CA THR A 64 -12.79 -2.95 6.22
C THR A 64 -11.87 -2.38 7.29
N ARG A 65 -12.34 -2.28 8.53
CA ARG A 65 -11.51 -1.74 9.61
C ARG A 65 -10.38 -2.71 9.89
N ASP A 66 -9.24 -2.18 10.32
CA ASP A 66 -8.10 -3.02 10.67
C ASP A 66 -8.47 -4.06 11.75
N ALA A 67 -9.36 -3.70 12.69
CA ALA A 67 -9.87 -4.61 13.73
C ALA A 67 -10.72 -5.78 13.22
N ASP A 68 -11.17 -5.75 11.95
CA ASP A 68 -11.98 -6.83 11.37
C ASP A 68 -11.11 -7.98 10.80
N CYS A 69 -9.77 -7.84 10.83
CA CYS A 69 -8.80 -8.85 10.40
C CYS A 69 -7.82 -9.24 11.53
N ASP A 70 -7.33 -10.48 11.49
CA ASP A 70 -6.23 -10.94 12.34
C ASP A 70 -4.88 -10.49 11.78
N TRP A 71 -4.17 -9.61 12.50
CA TRP A 71 -2.84 -9.16 12.13
C TRP A 71 -1.77 -10.08 12.70
N PRO A 72 -0.79 -10.54 11.89
CA PRO A 72 0.29 -11.34 12.40
C PRO A 72 1.12 -10.53 13.40
N GLU A 73 1.59 -11.18 14.47
CA GLU A 73 2.54 -10.56 15.39
C GLU A 73 3.78 -10.09 14.64
N GLU A 74 4.26 -8.89 14.94
CA GLU A 74 5.45 -8.34 14.32
C GLU A 74 6.71 -9.02 14.86
N THR A 75 7.11 -10.13 14.25
CA THR A 75 8.41 -10.75 14.50
C THR A 75 9.44 -10.19 13.54
N PHE A 76 10.48 -9.53 14.05
CA PHE A 76 11.61 -9.10 13.22
C PHE A 76 12.50 -10.30 12.88
N GLY A 77 12.52 -10.71 11.61
CA GLY A 77 13.51 -11.64 11.09
C GLY A 77 14.69 -10.92 10.44
N SER A 78 14.39 -9.93 9.61
CA SER A 78 15.35 -9.16 8.81
C SER A 78 14.77 -7.82 8.37
N CYS A 79 15.61 -6.93 7.84
CA CYS A 79 15.15 -5.66 7.26
C CYS A 79 14.16 -5.81 6.10
N ARG A 80 14.06 -6.99 5.48
CA ARG A 80 13.09 -7.26 4.41
C ARG A 80 11.66 -7.36 4.93
N ASP A 81 11.51 -7.57 6.23
CA ASP A 81 10.21 -7.67 6.90
C ASP A 81 9.63 -6.28 7.24
N CYS A 82 10.43 -5.22 7.11
CA CYS A 82 9.98 -3.86 7.38
C CYS A 82 8.91 -3.42 6.36
N LYS A 83 7.79 -2.97 6.90
CA LYS A 83 6.62 -2.52 6.14
C LYS A 83 6.88 -1.14 5.54
N PRO A 84 6.18 -0.77 4.45
CA PRO A 84 6.19 0.61 3.94
C PRO A 84 5.88 1.62 5.04
N GLY A 85 6.61 2.74 5.07
CA GLY A 85 6.52 3.74 6.14
C GLY A 85 7.33 3.41 7.40
N THR A 86 8.16 2.36 7.36
CA THR A 86 9.13 2.05 8.42
C THR A 86 10.55 2.03 7.89
N THR A 87 11.51 2.34 8.74
CA THR A 87 12.95 2.29 8.46
C THR A 87 13.56 1.14 9.23
N CYS A 88 14.41 0.35 8.57
CA CYS A 88 15.14 -0.71 9.26
C CYS A 88 16.26 -0.13 10.12
N GLN A 89 16.26 -0.45 11.41
CA GLN A 89 17.40 -0.25 12.30
C GLN A 89 18.03 -1.60 12.61
N GLU A 90 18.94 -2.04 11.72
CA GLU A 90 19.57 -3.36 11.79
C GLU A 90 20.31 -3.60 13.11
N SER A 91 20.97 -2.57 13.64
CA SER A 91 21.67 -2.60 14.94
C SER A 91 20.74 -2.91 16.12
N LEU A 92 19.47 -2.51 16.03
CA LEU A 92 18.45 -2.77 17.04
C LEU A 92 17.54 -3.95 16.68
N ARG A 93 17.81 -4.61 15.54
CA ARG A 93 17.00 -5.70 14.98
C ARG A 93 15.51 -5.40 15.04
N LYS A 94 15.12 -4.21 14.56
CA LYS A 94 13.73 -3.76 14.53
C LYS A 94 13.48 -2.80 13.38
N CYS A 95 12.21 -2.69 13.00
CA CYS A 95 11.72 -1.64 12.13
C CYS A 95 11.21 -0.50 13.01
N THR A 96 11.59 0.74 12.71
CA THR A 96 11.11 1.94 13.40
C THR A 96 10.27 2.78 12.47
N CYS A 97 9.29 3.49 13.02
CA CYS A 97 8.42 4.35 12.22
C CYS A 97 9.24 5.45 11.55
N GLN A 98 9.06 5.60 10.24
CA GLN A 98 9.64 6.67 9.47
C GLN A 98 8.85 7.97 9.68
N SER A 99 9.46 9.14 9.47
CA SER A 99 8.67 10.38 9.39
C SER A 99 7.87 10.42 8.08
N PRO A 100 6.58 10.81 8.10
CA PRO A 100 5.80 10.99 6.87
C PRO A 100 6.46 11.95 5.86
N SER A 101 7.20 12.95 6.35
CA SER A 101 7.94 13.91 5.51
C SER A 101 9.12 13.31 4.74
N GLU A 102 9.59 12.12 5.14
CA GLU A 102 10.69 11.42 4.49
C GLU A 102 10.19 10.40 3.46
N CYS A 103 8.86 10.25 3.32
CA CYS A 103 8.27 9.34 2.35
C CYS A 103 8.44 9.87 0.92
N PRO A 104 8.78 8.99 -0.05
CA PRO A 104 8.92 9.40 -1.44
C PRO A 104 7.55 9.76 -2.04
N GLU A 105 7.47 10.91 -2.70
CA GLU A 105 6.25 11.44 -3.32
C GLU A 105 5.69 10.56 -4.45
N ASP A 106 6.51 9.70 -5.06
CA ASP A 106 6.09 8.76 -6.13
C ASP A 106 5.38 7.50 -5.58
N SER A 107 5.22 7.40 -4.26
CA SER A 107 4.48 6.32 -3.61
C SER A 107 3.01 6.32 -4.03
N ALA A 108 2.37 5.14 -4.05
CA ALA A 108 0.99 5.03 -4.50
C ALA A 108 0.03 5.87 -3.63
N PRO A 109 -0.85 6.70 -4.22
CA PRO A 109 -1.81 7.49 -3.46
C PRO A 109 -2.94 6.61 -2.94
N LEU A 110 -3.34 6.86 -1.71
CA LEU A 110 -4.42 6.22 -0.98
C LEU A 110 -5.39 7.29 -0.46
N CYS A 111 -6.66 6.92 -0.35
CA CYS A 111 -7.68 7.75 0.26
C CYS A 111 -7.91 7.28 1.70
N VAL A 112 -7.77 8.22 2.63
CA VAL A 112 -7.78 7.94 4.06
C VAL A 112 -8.81 8.82 4.73
N SER A 113 -9.61 8.25 5.62
CA SER A 113 -10.45 8.99 6.55
C SER A 113 -9.70 9.16 7.88
N SER A 114 -9.48 10.41 8.27
CA SER A 114 -8.95 10.82 9.58
C SER A 114 -9.97 11.76 10.22
N ASP A 115 -10.50 11.41 11.38
CA ASP A 115 -11.46 12.23 12.13
C ASP A 115 -12.69 12.70 11.32
N GLY A 116 -13.11 11.90 10.32
CA GLY A 116 -14.23 12.21 9.44
C GLY A 116 -13.87 13.04 8.21
N GLU A 117 -12.62 13.49 8.08
CA GLU A 117 -12.10 14.15 6.89
C GLU A 117 -11.41 13.15 5.96
N GLU A 118 -11.72 13.22 4.67
CA GLU A 118 -11.09 12.40 3.63
C GLU A 118 -9.87 13.13 3.07
N LEU A 119 -8.68 12.55 3.24
CA LEU A 119 -7.43 13.11 2.75
C LEU A 119 -6.68 12.10 1.90
N THR A 120 -6.10 12.58 0.81
CA THR A 120 -5.17 11.79 0.00
C THR A 120 -3.80 11.78 0.67
N MET A 121 -3.29 10.59 0.93
CA MET A 121 -1.94 10.35 1.46
C MET A 121 -1.25 9.27 0.64
N THR A 122 0.07 9.24 0.63
CA THR A 122 0.81 8.14 0.00
C THR A 122 0.84 6.88 0.86
N GLU A 123 1.04 5.72 0.23
CA GLU A 123 1.21 4.42 0.89
C GLU A 123 2.25 4.46 2.02
N CYS A 124 3.37 5.13 1.79
CA CYS A 124 4.42 5.28 2.80
C CYS A 124 3.96 6.15 3.98
N GLU A 125 3.30 7.27 3.73
CA GLU A 125 2.81 8.16 4.80
C GLU A 125 1.77 7.45 5.68
N VAL A 126 0.86 6.69 5.07
CA VAL A 126 -0.12 5.91 5.82
C VAL A 126 0.58 4.88 6.71
N GLY A 127 1.57 4.16 6.17
CA GLY A 127 2.37 3.20 6.93
C GLY A 127 3.12 3.84 8.10
N ALA A 128 3.75 4.99 7.87
CA ALA A 128 4.48 5.75 8.88
C ALA A 128 3.58 6.19 10.04
N ARG A 129 2.41 6.74 9.70
CA ARG A 129 1.43 7.21 10.68
C ARG A 129 0.81 6.06 11.49
N ARG A 130 0.47 4.95 10.83
CA ARG A 130 -0.01 3.74 11.51
C ARG A 130 1.04 3.16 12.46
N CYS A 131 2.30 3.11 12.03
CA CYS A 131 3.40 2.68 12.90
C CYS A 131 3.52 3.58 14.14
N ALA A 132 3.35 4.90 13.97
CA ALA A 132 3.37 5.86 15.07
C ALA A 132 2.12 5.80 15.98
N GLY A 133 1.20 4.85 15.75
CA GLY A 133 0.00 4.66 16.54
C GLY A 133 -1.15 5.60 16.18
N GLN A 134 -1.09 6.31 15.05
CA GLN A 134 -2.21 7.12 14.59
C GLN A 134 -3.34 6.23 14.06
N ASN A 135 -4.57 6.53 14.46
CA ASN A 135 -5.75 5.81 13.99
C ASN A 135 -6.22 6.38 12.65
N LEU A 136 -5.99 5.65 11.56
CA LEU A 136 -6.30 6.05 10.21
C LEU A 136 -7.04 4.94 9.48
N SER A 137 -8.19 5.28 8.89
CA SER A 137 -8.98 4.34 8.11
C SER A 137 -8.72 4.54 6.63
N VAL A 138 -8.09 3.56 5.98
CA VAL A 138 -7.94 3.60 4.52
C VAL A 138 -9.27 3.20 3.89
N ILE A 139 -9.86 4.11 3.13
CA ILE A 139 -11.17 3.96 2.49
C ILE A 139 -11.06 3.78 0.97
N GLY A 140 -9.89 4.06 0.39
CA GLY A 140 -9.62 3.81 -1.02
C GLY A 140 -8.14 3.55 -1.30
N ILE A 141 -7.86 2.76 -2.35
CA ILE A 141 -6.50 2.49 -2.85
C ILE A 141 -6.11 3.38 -4.05
N ASP A 142 -6.88 4.45 -4.28
CA ASP A 142 -6.54 5.56 -5.15
C ASP A 142 -6.67 6.86 -4.33
N ALA A 143 -6.33 8.00 -4.92
CA ALA A 143 -6.58 9.31 -4.30
C ALA A 143 -8.08 9.52 -4.00
N CYS A 144 -8.38 10.35 -2.99
CA CYS A 144 -9.75 10.72 -2.66
C CYS A 144 -10.40 11.51 -3.82
N PRO A 145 -11.72 11.40 -4.00
CA PRO A 145 -12.46 12.29 -4.89
C PRO A 145 -12.29 13.76 -4.44
N GLN A 146 -12.17 14.68 -5.39
CA GLN A 146 -12.19 16.13 -5.13
C GLN A 146 -13.61 16.66 -5.09
#